data_AF-A0A6I6JIU2-F1
#
_entry.id   AF-A0A6I6JIU2-F1
#
_cell.length_a   1.000
_cell.length_b   1.000
_cell.length_c   1.000
_cell.angle_alpha   90.00
_cell.angle_beta   90.00
_cell.angle_gamma   90.00
#
_symmetry.space_group_name_H-M   'P 1'
#
loop_
_entity.id
_entity.type
_entity.pdbx_description
1 polymer ?
#
loop_
_entity_poly.entity_id
_entity_poly.type
_entity_poly.pdbx_seq_one_letter_code
_entity_poly.pdbx_strand_id
1 'polypeptide(L)'
;MKSKTSFSLFIAILLLGCGKEIDFNRNLSDSEGLSLYWDHQIFGEQGRGFIFEFYEAQRLENQYELVFDTKVDNRRKNIDIYLRDKIDEGKCPYFPTPDQTDNLCISSGDFFIPEDQLKEDEYTFLVKTADFTIQSTFSVSKDQVKLSIPGNDYFSCSIENVYPTPKNLLYGNVIFNGEENTQYAEAFFAELKSIGLNDTIVSNSPFNLPVDDSGKPEDRHWDTDKHSLAFLYSLNSGFQSVVDISKQFVDNYDLNIYLFTTNGDQASLSKAHGITVFYAK
;
A
#
# COMPACT_ATOMS: atom_id res chain seq x y z
N MET A 1 23.82 74.76 29.63
CA MET A 1 24.61 73.53 29.80
C MET A 1 23.99 72.47 28.90
N LYS A 2 24.64 72.12 27.76
CA LYS A 2 25.24 70.80 27.44
C LYS A 2 24.25 69.62 27.68
N SER A 3 23.90 68.73 26.75
CA SER A 3 24.50 68.35 25.46
C SER A 3 23.47 67.79 24.45
N LYS A 4 23.89 67.76 23.18
CA LYS A 4 23.41 66.94 22.05
C LYS A 4 23.50 65.43 22.43
N THR A 5 22.85 64.46 21.78
CA THR A 5 22.94 64.07 20.35
C THR A 5 21.90 62.98 20.02
N SER A 6 21.38 62.99 18.79
CA SER A 6 20.60 61.92 18.15
C SER A 6 21.38 60.61 17.97
N PHE A 7 20.68 59.47 17.92
CA PHE A 7 20.94 58.41 16.93
C PHE A 7 19.69 57.54 16.73
N SER A 8 19.18 57.52 15.50
CA SER A 8 18.19 56.57 15.02
C SER A 8 18.79 55.16 14.92
N LEU A 9 18.03 54.11 15.18
CA LEU A 9 18.03 52.93 14.32
C LEU A 9 16.74 52.10 14.48
N PHE A 10 16.01 52.02 13.38
CA PHE A 10 15.08 50.94 13.03
C PHE A 10 15.70 49.57 13.33
N ILE A 11 14.91 48.63 13.84
CA ILE A 11 14.80 47.26 13.28
C ILE A 11 13.42 46.74 13.67
N ALA A 12 12.58 46.61 12.65
CA ALA A 12 11.35 45.86 12.67
C ALA A 12 11.70 44.38 12.78
N ILE A 13 11.27 43.71 13.85
CA ILE A 13 11.20 42.26 13.88
C ILE A 13 9.77 41.91 13.45
N LEU A 14 9.58 41.92 12.13
CA LEU A 14 8.61 41.05 11.48
C LEU A 14 9.04 39.62 11.81
N LEU A 15 8.39 38.99 12.79
CA LEU A 15 8.40 37.54 12.90
C LEU A 15 7.60 36.99 11.71
N LEU A 16 8.31 36.92 10.58
CA LEU A 16 8.06 36.01 9.48
C LEU A 16 7.88 34.62 10.09
N GLY A 17 6.62 34.20 10.23
CA GLY A 17 6.30 32.78 10.28
C GLY A 17 6.72 32.21 8.94
N CYS A 18 7.94 31.66 8.88
CA CYS A 18 8.40 30.77 7.82
C CYS A 18 7.51 29.53 7.81
N GLY A 19 6.31 29.63 7.25
CA GLY A 19 5.90 28.61 6.31
C GLY A 19 6.98 28.61 5.24
N LYS A 20 7.73 27.51 5.12
CA LYS A 20 8.57 27.32 3.94
C LYS A 20 7.62 27.44 2.76
N GLU A 21 7.67 28.55 2.04
CA GLU A 21 7.17 28.61 0.69
C GLU A 21 7.92 27.50 -0.05
N ILE A 22 7.16 26.50 -0.50
CA ILE A 22 7.67 25.45 -1.36
C ILE A 22 8.12 26.17 -2.63
N ASP A 23 9.43 26.26 -2.81
CA ASP A 23 10.05 27.00 -3.89
C ASP A 23 9.91 26.16 -5.17
N PHE A 24 8.83 26.38 -5.94
CA PHE A 24 8.45 25.63 -7.14
C PHE A 24 9.42 25.76 -8.34
N ASN A 25 10.59 26.39 -8.16
CA ASN A 25 11.41 26.92 -9.27
C ASN A 25 12.73 26.19 -9.55
N ARG A 26 12.90 24.93 -9.14
CA ARG A 26 13.99 24.09 -9.64
C ARG A 26 13.51 23.21 -10.78
N ASN A 27 13.61 23.70 -12.03
CA ASN A 27 13.58 22.92 -13.28
C ASN A 27 12.62 21.71 -13.30
N LEU A 28 11.39 21.88 -12.85
CA LEU A 28 10.31 20.92 -13.05
C LEU A 28 9.63 21.30 -14.38
N SER A 29 10.25 21.00 -15.52
CA SER A 29 9.62 21.17 -16.83
C SER A 29 9.73 19.87 -17.62
N ASP A 30 8.64 19.54 -18.31
CA ASP A 30 8.47 18.52 -19.35
C ASP A 30 7.78 17.21 -18.90
N SER A 31 6.88 17.21 -17.90
CA SER A 31 5.93 16.06 -17.86
C SER A 31 4.82 16.30 -18.88
N GLU A 32 4.80 15.53 -19.97
CA GLU A 32 3.66 15.51 -20.91
C GLU A 32 2.38 14.91 -20.31
N GLY A 33 2.44 14.48 -19.05
CA GLY A 33 1.32 14.01 -18.27
C GLY A 33 1.77 12.98 -17.24
N LEU A 34 0.88 12.64 -16.32
CA LEU A 34 1.05 11.56 -15.37
C LEU A 34 -0.02 10.48 -15.58
N SER A 35 0.30 9.24 -15.28
CA SER A 35 -0.71 8.19 -15.08
C SER A 35 -0.65 7.71 -13.65
N LEU A 36 -1.81 7.39 -13.08
CA LEU A 36 -1.94 6.95 -11.70
C LEU A 36 -2.41 5.48 -11.66
N TYR A 37 -1.64 4.64 -10.97
CA TYR A 37 -2.13 3.41 -10.39
C TYR A 37 -2.27 3.60 -8.89
N TRP A 38 -3.31 3.03 -8.28
CA TRP A 38 -3.45 3.05 -6.82
C TRP A 38 -4.10 1.75 -6.38
N ASP A 39 -3.91 1.35 -5.14
CA ASP A 39 -4.56 0.15 -4.58
C ASP A 39 -4.62 0.26 -3.06
N HIS A 40 -5.36 -0.65 -2.43
CA HIS A 40 -5.35 -0.84 -0.99
C HIS A 40 -4.28 -1.88 -0.60
N GLN A 41 -3.33 -1.45 0.22
CA GLN A 41 -2.21 -2.25 0.69
C GLN A 41 -2.34 -2.56 2.18
N ILE A 42 -1.91 -3.77 2.56
CA ILE A 42 -1.90 -4.26 3.95
C ILE A 42 -0.49 -4.62 4.43
N PHE A 43 0.46 -4.74 3.50
CA PHE A 43 1.80 -5.26 3.75
C PHE A 43 2.85 -4.15 3.76
N GLY A 44 3.94 -4.39 4.50
CA GLY A 44 5.08 -3.47 4.61
C GLY A 44 5.13 -2.76 5.97
N GLU A 45 6.19 -1.99 6.22
CA GLU A 45 6.35 -1.25 7.48
C GLU A 45 5.26 -0.19 7.71
N GLN A 46 4.53 0.17 6.67
CA GLN A 46 3.53 1.24 6.63
C GLN A 46 2.11 0.78 7.05
N GLY A 47 1.86 -0.55 7.13
CA GLY A 47 0.58 -1.11 7.57
C GLY A 47 -0.55 -1.03 6.53
N ARG A 48 -1.78 -0.75 6.98
CA ARG A 48 -2.99 -0.65 6.14
C ARG A 48 -3.20 0.76 5.59
N GLY A 49 -3.40 0.87 4.29
CA GLY A 49 -3.67 2.15 3.65
C GLY A 49 -3.78 2.05 2.14
N PHE A 50 -3.71 3.20 1.50
CA PHE A 50 -3.77 3.33 0.05
C PHE A 50 -2.41 3.77 -0.46
N ILE A 51 -1.86 3.00 -1.39
CA ILE A 51 -0.68 3.39 -2.16
C ILE A 51 -1.15 4.05 -3.45
N PHE A 52 -0.51 5.16 -3.80
CA PHE A 52 -0.75 5.89 -5.03
C PHE A 52 0.58 6.01 -5.76
N GLU A 53 0.69 5.38 -6.92
CA GLU A 53 1.90 5.36 -7.74
C GLU A 53 1.65 6.12 -9.03
N PHE A 54 2.40 7.20 -9.20
CA PHE A 54 2.35 8.05 -10.38
C PHE A 54 3.50 7.65 -11.31
N TYR A 55 3.19 7.59 -12.60
CA TYR A 55 4.14 7.35 -13.67
C TYR A 55 4.12 8.50 -14.65
N GLU A 56 5.27 8.84 -15.23
CA GLU A 56 5.27 9.71 -16.39
C GLU A 56 4.57 9.04 -17.58
N ALA A 57 3.80 9.80 -18.35
CA ALA A 57 3.09 9.28 -19.52
C ALA A 57 4.03 8.83 -20.65
N GLN A 58 5.29 9.26 -20.63
CA GLN A 58 6.29 8.97 -21.64
C GLN A 58 7.43 8.11 -21.11
N ARG A 59 8.11 7.42 -22.03
CA ARG A 59 9.38 6.75 -21.75
C ARG A 59 10.54 7.68 -22.08
N LEU A 60 11.50 7.78 -21.18
CA LEU A 60 12.65 8.68 -21.29
C LEU A 60 13.96 7.89 -21.31
N GLU A 61 15.06 8.50 -21.75
CA GLU A 61 16.40 7.90 -21.74
C GLU A 61 17.02 7.82 -20.33
N ASN A 62 16.56 8.69 -19.44
CA ASN A 62 16.94 8.71 -18.02
C ASN A 62 15.75 8.26 -17.17
N GLN A 63 16.06 7.55 -16.10
CA GLN A 63 15.10 7.21 -15.05
C GLN A 63 15.07 8.34 -14.02
N TYR A 64 13.87 8.74 -13.62
CA TYR A 64 13.69 9.70 -12.53
C TYR A 64 12.83 9.12 -11.41
N GLU A 65 13.20 9.44 -10.17
CA GLU A 65 12.31 9.31 -9.01
C GLU A 65 11.45 10.56 -8.91
N LEU A 66 10.12 10.38 -8.96
CA LEU A 66 9.15 11.46 -8.78
C LEU A 66 8.85 11.65 -7.29
N VAL A 67 9.26 12.77 -6.71
CA VAL A 67 9.12 12.98 -5.25
C VAL A 67 7.89 13.82 -4.95
N PHE A 68 6.93 13.24 -4.24
CA PHE A 68 5.67 13.89 -3.89
C PHE A 68 5.62 14.34 -2.42
N ASP A 69 5.13 15.57 -2.20
CA ASP A 69 4.64 16.02 -0.90
C ASP A 69 3.13 15.78 -0.82
N THR A 70 2.66 15.18 0.27
CA THR A 70 1.24 14.87 0.46
C THR A 70 0.70 15.42 1.77
N LYS A 71 -0.56 15.86 1.73
CA LYS A 71 -1.26 16.40 2.89
C LYS A 71 -2.73 16.03 2.88
N VAL A 72 -3.18 15.39 3.96
CA VAL A 72 -4.60 15.09 4.21
C VAL A 72 -5.17 16.09 5.23
N ASP A 73 -6.14 16.91 4.80
CA ASP A 73 -6.93 17.80 5.67
C ASP A 73 -8.34 17.25 5.84
N ASN A 74 -8.55 16.47 6.90
CA ASN A 74 -9.84 15.90 7.25
C ASN A 74 -10.93 16.93 7.59
N ARG A 75 -10.57 18.16 7.96
CA ARG A 75 -11.56 19.20 8.31
C ARG A 75 -12.10 19.87 7.06
N ARG A 76 -11.23 20.09 6.07
CA ARG A 76 -11.59 20.68 4.78
C ARG A 76 -11.96 19.66 3.72
N LYS A 77 -11.73 18.37 4.01
CA LYS A 77 -11.95 17.26 3.09
C LYS A 77 -11.11 17.39 1.83
N ASN A 78 -9.81 17.65 2.01
CA ASN A 78 -8.85 17.77 0.93
C ASN A 78 -7.70 16.78 1.10
N ILE A 79 -7.26 16.21 -0.01
CA ILE A 79 -6.02 15.47 -0.17
C ILE A 79 -5.23 16.25 -1.20
N ASP A 80 -4.20 16.97 -0.75
CA ASP A 80 -3.33 17.75 -1.63
C ASP A 80 -2.04 16.97 -1.89
N ILE A 81 -1.66 16.87 -3.16
CA ILE A 81 -0.48 16.15 -3.65
C ILE A 81 0.32 17.09 -4.54
N TYR A 82 1.59 17.26 -4.23
CA TYR A 82 2.47 18.17 -4.96
C TYR A 82 3.69 17.41 -5.43
N LEU A 83 3.94 17.39 -6.74
CA LEU A 83 5.24 16.94 -7.26
C LEU A 83 6.29 17.99 -6.89
N ARG A 84 7.12 17.66 -5.90
CA ARG A 84 8.11 18.56 -5.31
C ARG A 84 9.43 18.53 -6.05
N ASP A 85 9.85 17.35 -6.50
CA ASP A 85 11.17 17.14 -7.10
C ASP A 85 11.14 16.00 -8.13
N LYS A 86 12.13 16.00 -9.03
CA LYS A 86 12.44 14.89 -9.94
C LYS A 86 13.93 14.58 -9.80
N ILE A 87 14.26 13.43 -9.23
CA ILE A 87 15.65 13.05 -8.97
C ILE A 87 16.13 12.14 -10.09
N ASP A 88 17.13 12.59 -10.85
CA ASP A 88 17.75 11.80 -11.92
C ASP A 88 18.53 10.62 -11.32
N GLU A 89 18.10 9.40 -11.62
CA GLU A 89 18.75 8.15 -11.22
C GLU A 89 19.77 7.66 -12.27
N GLY A 90 19.92 8.41 -13.37
CA GLY A 90 20.82 8.11 -14.48
C GLY A 90 20.09 7.45 -15.65
N LYS A 91 20.88 6.85 -16.55
CA LYS A 91 20.35 6.29 -17.80
C LYS A 91 19.59 4.99 -17.58
N CYS A 92 18.49 4.84 -18.29
CA CYS A 92 17.74 3.59 -18.32
C CYS A 92 18.63 2.45 -18.84
N PRO A 93 18.56 1.25 -18.24
CA PRO A 93 19.34 0.11 -18.69
C PRO A 93 18.89 -0.35 -20.08
N TYR A 94 19.84 -0.90 -20.85
CA TYR A 94 19.51 -1.54 -22.12
C TYR A 94 18.68 -2.80 -21.87
N PHE A 95 17.49 -2.85 -22.45
CA PHE A 95 16.69 -4.05 -22.53
C PHE A 95 16.15 -4.19 -23.96
N PRO A 96 16.44 -5.30 -24.66
CA PRO A 96 15.98 -5.47 -26.03
C PRO A 96 14.45 -5.65 -26.07
N THR A 97 13.79 -4.77 -26.81
CA THR A 97 12.34 -4.70 -26.95
C THR A 97 11.93 -4.84 -28.42
N PRO A 98 10.79 -5.50 -28.73
CA PRO A 98 10.32 -5.62 -30.10
C PRO A 98 9.94 -4.29 -30.78
N ASP A 99 9.71 -3.24 -30.00
CA ASP A 99 9.24 -1.92 -30.45
C ASP A 99 10.37 -0.86 -30.57
N GLN A 100 11.63 -1.27 -30.45
CA GLN A 100 12.82 -0.40 -30.54
C GLN A 100 12.88 0.69 -29.44
N THR A 101 12.32 0.41 -28.26
CA THR A 101 12.44 1.28 -27.08
C THR A 101 13.56 0.86 -26.14
N ASP A 102 14.58 0.19 -26.69
CA ASP A 102 15.76 -0.27 -25.98
C ASP A 102 16.46 0.96 -25.37
N ASN A 103 16.59 1.02 -24.04
CA ASN A 103 17.06 2.18 -23.26
C ASN A 103 16.03 3.27 -22.94
N LEU A 104 14.73 3.01 -23.10
CA LEU A 104 13.70 3.91 -22.58
C LEU A 104 13.01 3.28 -21.36
N CYS A 105 12.80 4.06 -20.31
CA CYS A 105 12.10 3.63 -19.10
C CYS A 105 11.06 4.67 -18.66
N ILE A 106 10.13 4.23 -17.82
CA ILE A 106 9.06 5.06 -17.28
C ILE A 106 9.48 5.47 -15.86
N SER A 107 9.61 6.76 -15.63
CA SER A 107 9.84 7.33 -14.30
C SER A 107 8.60 7.17 -13.43
N SER A 108 8.79 6.93 -12.14
CA SER A 108 7.68 6.78 -11.20
C SER A 108 8.00 7.37 -9.84
N GLY A 109 6.95 7.49 -9.04
CA GLY A 109 7.06 7.76 -7.62
C GLY A 109 5.72 7.56 -6.94
N ASP A 110 5.78 7.18 -5.69
CA ASP A 110 4.60 6.81 -4.93
C ASP A 110 4.47 7.59 -3.62
N PHE A 111 3.28 7.49 -3.04
CA PHE A 111 3.08 7.82 -1.65
C PHE A 111 2.01 6.93 -1.05
N PHE A 112 2.02 6.87 0.28
CA PHE A 112 1.09 6.08 1.07
C PHE A 112 0.22 6.98 1.94
N ILE A 113 -1.10 6.75 1.92
CA ILE A 113 -2.04 7.34 2.87
C ILE A 113 -2.58 6.22 3.79
N PRO A 114 -2.22 6.23 5.08
CA PRO A 114 -2.78 5.29 6.05
C PRO A 114 -4.30 5.40 6.13
N GLU A 115 -4.99 4.27 6.30
CA GLU A 115 -6.46 4.26 6.41
C GLU A 115 -6.98 5.12 7.57
N ASP A 116 -6.25 5.22 8.68
CA ASP A 116 -6.68 5.98 9.86
C ASP A 116 -6.66 7.50 9.64
N GLN A 117 -6.01 7.97 8.59
CA GLN A 117 -6.03 9.35 8.15
C GLN A 117 -7.25 9.67 7.27
N LEU A 118 -7.99 8.67 6.79
CA LEU A 118 -9.15 8.85 5.93
C LEU A 118 -10.42 8.37 6.62
N LYS A 119 -11.36 9.29 6.83
CA LYS A 119 -12.70 8.96 7.32
C LYS A 119 -13.64 8.75 6.15
N GLU A 120 -14.68 7.94 6.33
CA GLU A 120 -15.80 7.83 5.38
C GLU A 120 -16.36 9.23 5.06
N ASP A 121 -16.14 9.68 3.84
CA ASP A 121 -16.57 10.97 3.32
C ASP A 121 -16.15 11.12 1.85
N GLU A 122 -16.53 12.24 1.24
CA GLU A 122 -16.00 12.70 -0.04
C GLU A 122 -14.90 13.74 0.17
N TYR A 123 -13.76 13.54 -0.50
CA TYR A 123 -12.60 14.42 -0.47
C TYR A 123 -12.35 15.03 -1.86
N THR A 124 -11.87 16.27 -1.87
CA THR A 124 -11.20 16.84 -3.04
C THR A 124 -9.80 16.26 -3.11
N PHE A 125 -9.45 15.62 -4.23
CA PHE A 125 -8.13 15.05 -4.50
C PHE A 125 -7.41 15.92 -5.53
N LEU A 126 -6.40 16.66 -5.08
CA LEU A 126 -5.78 17.74 -5.83
C LEU A 126 -4.32 17.40 -6.13
N VAL A 127 -4.03 17.08 -7.38
CA VAL A 127 -2.66 16.85 -7.87
C VAL A 127 -2.14 18.12 -8.50
N LYS A 128 -0.98 18.60 -8.05
CA LYS A 128 -0.29 19.76 -8.63
C LYS A 128 1.13 19.42 -9.03
N THR A 129 1.47 19.78 -10.26
CA THR A 129 2.83 19.84 -10.77
C THR A 129 3.18 21.30 -11.06
N ALA A 130 4.36 21.56 -11.60
CA ALA A 130 4.70 22.89 -12.12
C ALA A 130 3.86 23.25 -13.36
N ASP A 131 3.46 22.26 -14.16
CA ASP A 131 2.84 22.45 -15.47
C ASP A 131 1.31 22.43 -15.41
N PHE A 132 0.72 21.67 -14.48
CA PHE A 132 -0.73 21.51 -14.40
C PHE A 132 -1.24 21.32 -12.97
N THR A 133 -2.55 21.51 -12.81
CA THR A 133 -3.29 21.21 -11.59
C THR A 133 -4.56 20.45 -11.95
N ILE A 134 -4.81 19.35 -11.25
CA ILE A 134 -5.95 18.48 -11.49
C ILE A 134 -6.69 18.30 -10.19
N GLN A 135 -7.98 18.57 -10.26
CA GLN A 135 -8.90 18.37 -9.16
C GLN A 135 -9.84 17.22 -9.49
N SER A 136 -9.82 16.21 -8.63
CA SER A 136 -10.60 14.99 -8.71
C SER A 136 -11.44 14.81 -7.44
N THR A 137 -12.37 13.88 -7.47
CA THR A 137 -13.17 13.51 -6.29
C THR A 137 -12.73 12.15 -5.79
N PHE A 138 -12.38 12.05 -4.51
CA PHE A 138 -12.01 10.81 -3.84
C PHE A 138 -13.03 10.47 -2.76
N SER A 139 -13.86 9.46 -3.01
CA SER A 139 -14.96 9.06 -2.12
C SER A 139 -14.56 7.83 -1.33
N VAL A 140 -14.54 7.94 0.00
CA VAL A 140 -14.22 6.85 0.93
C VAL A 140 -15.51 6.31 1.54
N SER A 141 -15.79 5.03 1.34
CA SER A 141 -16.85 4.31 2.03
C SER A 141 -16.31 3.02 2.63
N LYS A 142 -17.15 2.31 3.41
CA LYS A 142 -16.76 1.02 4.03
C LYS A 142 -16.44 -0.06 3.02
N ASP A 143 -17.20 -0.12 1.94
CA ASP A 143 -17.17 -1.25 1.00
C ASP A 143 -16.30 -0.95 -0.21
N GLN A 144 -16.20 0.32 -0.58
CA GLN A 144 -15.50 0.77 -1.79
C GLN A 144 -14.91 2.16 -1.59
N VAL A 145 -13.75 2.38 -2.18
CA VAL A 145 -13.14 3.70 -2.33
C VAL A 145 -13.06 4.00 -3.82
N LYS A 146 -13.40 5.23 -4.18
CA LYS A 146 -13.52 5.64 -5.57
C LYS A 146 -12.73 6.91 -5.83
N LEU A 147 -11.93 6.91 -6.90
CA LEU A 147 -11.25 8.10 -7.40
C LEU A 147 -11.84 8.47 -8.77
N SER A 148 -12.62 9.55 -8.80
CA SER A 148 -13.25 10.08 -10.01
C SER A 148 -12.41 11.23 -10.55
N ILE A 149 -11.70 10.97 -11.64
CA ILE A 149 -10.86 11.97 -12.31
C ILE A 149 -11.63 12.53 -13.50
N PRO A 150 -11.75 13.87 -13.63
CA PRO A 150 -12.31 14.46 -14.83
C PRO A 150 -11.37 14.18 -16.02
N GLY A 151 -11.94 13.83 -17.17
CA GLY A 151 -11.15 13.56 -18.38
C GLY A 151 -10.27 14.75 -18.75
N ASN A 152 -8.97 14.51 -18.94
CA ASN A 152 -7.99 15.50 -19.35
C ASN A 152 -6.81 14.81 -20.05
N ASP A 153 -6.06 15.57 -20.86
CA ASP A 153 -4.98 15.01 -21.70
C ASP A 153 -3.69 14.72 -20.92
N TYR A 154 -3.57 15.25 -19.69
CA TYR A 154 -2.33 15.24 -18.90
C TYR A 154 -2.39 14.27 -17.72
N PHE A 155 -3.51 13.57 -17.53
CA PHE A 155 -3.70 12.67 -16.41
C PHE A 155 -4.71 11.59 -16.68
N SER A 156 -4.26 10.36 -16.46
CA SER A 156 -5.08 9.17 -16.55
C SER A 156 -4.96 8.37 -15.26
N CYS A 157 -5.94 7.51 -15.00
CA CYS A 157 -5.86 6.54 -13.93
C CYS A 157 -6.28 5.18 -14.43
N SER A 158 -5.49 4.17 -14.09
CA SER A 158 -5.71 2.80 -14.56
C SER A 158 -6.91 2.14 -13.89
N ILE A 159 -7.27 2.57 -12.68
CA ILE A 159 -8.41 2.04 -11.94
C ILE A 159 -9.22 3.14 -11.23
N GLU A 160 -10.53 3.08 -11.35
CA GLU A 160 -11.42 4.09 -10.74
C GLU A 160 -11.86 3.70 -9.32
N ASN A 161 -11.92 2.39 -9.04
CA ASN A 161 -12.47 1.86 -7.80
C ASN A 161 -11.52 0.83 -7.18
N VAL A 162 -11.38 0.90 -5.87
CA VAL A 162 -10.65 -0.04 -5.02
C VAL A 162 -11.58 -0.53 -3.93
N TYR A 163 -11.46 -1.80 -3.56
CA TYR A 163 -12.23 -2.38 -2.46
C TYR A 163 -11.27 -2.57 -1.26
N PRO A 164 -11.41 -1.78 -0.18
CA PRO A 164 -10.56 -1.95 0.99
C PRO A 164 -10.73 -3.33 1.60
N THR A 165 -9.63 -4.03 1.84
CA THR A 165 -9.68 -5.39 2.38
C THR A 165 -10.29 -5.38 3.79
N PRO A 166 -11.28 -6.21 4.14
CA PRO A 166 -11.91 -6.14 5.45
C PRO A 166 -10.91 -6.31 6.60
N LYS A 167 -11.14 -5.61 7.72
CA LYS A 167 -10.30 -5.70 8.94
C LYS A 167 -10.52 -7.02 9.67
N ASN A 168 -9.56 -7.38 10.52
CA ASN A 168 -9.66 -8.52 11.43
C ASN A 168 -9.96 -9.84 10.72
N LEU A 169 -9.29 -10.09 9.60
CA LEU A 169 -9.26 -11.41 8.99
C LEU A 169 -7.90 -12.06 9.26
N LEU A 170 -7.92 -13.36 9.48
CA LEU A 170 -6.75 -14.24 9.47
C LEU A 170 -6.85 -15.11 8.22
N TYR A 171 -5.80 -15.15 7.42
CA TYR A 171 -5.73 -15.98 6.22
C TYR A 171 -4.34 -16.55 6.04
N GLY A 172 -4.24 -17.57 5.21
CA GLY A 172 -2.97 -18.24 5.00
C GLY A 172 -3.12 -19.61 4.41
N ASN A 173 -2.01 -20.35 4.45
CA ASN A 173 -1.92 -21.68 3.86
C ASN A 173 -1.10 -22.61 4.74
N VAL A 174 -1.48 -23.89 4.74
CA VAL A 174 -0.68 -24.99 5.26
C VAL A 174 -0.16 -25.80 4.08
N ILE A 175 1.15 -25.80 3.87
CA ILE A 175 1.82 -26.49 2.77
C ILE A 175 2.52 -27.73 3.29
N PHE A 176 2.26 -28.87 2.67
CA PHE A 176 2.83 -30.17 3.04
C PHE A 176 2.99 -31.09 1.82
N ASN A 177 3.78 -32.14 1.99
CA ASN A 177 3.84 -33.26 1.05
C ASN A 177 3.12 -34.47 1.66
N GLY A 178 2.61 -35.40 0.86
CA GLY A 178 1.92 -36.60 1.37
C GLY A 178 0.47 -36.32 1.72
N GLU A 179 -0.46 -36.95 1.00
CA GLU A 179 -1.89 -36.89 1.28
C GLU A 179 -2.22 -37.29 2.74
N GLU A 180 -1.43 -38.15 3.38
CA GLU A 180 -1.58 -38.54 4.78
C GLU A 180 -1.45 -37.39 5.79
N ASN A 181 -0.82 -36.28 5.39
CA ASN A 181 -0.67 -35.09 6.23
C ASN A 181 -1.89 -34.18 6.21
N THR A 182 -2.87 -34.45 5.34
CA THR A 182 -4.16 -33.72 5.29
C THR A 182 -4.86 -33.73 6.65
N GLN A 183 -4.89 -34.87 7.35
CA GLN A 183 -5.52 -34.96 8.66
C GLN A 183 -4.89 -34.04 9.72
N TYR A 184 -3.59 -33.74 9.61
CA TYR A 184 -2.89 -32.85 10.54
C TYR A 184 -3.18 -31.38 10.23
N ALA A 185 -3.31 -31.03 8.95
CA ALA A 185 -3.76 -29.71 8.54
C ALA A 185 -5.22 -29.46 8.95
N GLU A 186 -6.12 -30.45 8.81
CA GLU A 186 -7.50 -30.37 9.28
C GLU A 186 -7.59 -30.27 10.81
N ALA A 187 -6.76 -31.03 11.54
CA ALA A 187 -6.67 -30.91 13.00
C ALA A 187 -6.16 -29.54 13.43
N PHE A 188 -5.21 -28.95 12.69
CA PHE A 188 -4.77 -27.56 12.91
C PHE A 188 -5.92 -26.58 12.73
N PHE A 189 -6.71 -26.70 11.65
CA PHE A 189 -7.89 -25.85 11.43
C PHE A 189 -8.94 -26.00 12.53
N ALA A 190 -9.17 -27.22 13.03
CA ALA A 190 -10.07 -27.45 14.14
C ALA A 190 -9.59 -26.76 15.43
N GLU A 191 -8.28 -26.75 15.69
CA GLU A 191 -7.71 -26.07 16.85
C GLU A 191 -7.75 -24.54 16.71
N LEU A 192 -7.56 -24.01 15.50
CA LEU A 192 -7.81 -22.60 15.23
C LEU A 192 -9.26 -22.21 15.55
N LYS A 193 -10.23 -23.05 15.19
CA LYS A 193 -11.64 -22.81 15.53
C LYS A 193 -11.92 -22.92 17.03
N SER A 194 -11.23 -23.81 17.74
CA SER A 194 -11.42 -24.00 19.19
C SER A 194 -11.05 -22.75 20.01
N ILE A 195 -10.14 -21.92 19.51
CA ILE A 195 -9.80 -20.62 20.11
C ILE A 195 -10.69 -19.45 19.64
N GLY A 196 -11.82 -19.74 18.98
CA GLY A 196 -12.85 -18.75 18.63
C GLY A 196 -12.69 -18.09 17.26
N LEU A 197 -11.85 -18.63 16.39
CA LEU A 197 -11.81 -18.24 14.98
C LEU A 197 -13.00 -18.85 14.24
N ASN A 198 -13.74 -18.04 13.48
CA ASN A 198 -14.89 -18.51 12.71
C ASN A 198 -14.61 -18.40 11.22
N ASP A 199 -15.01 -19.42 10.44
CA ASP A 199 -14.97 -19.38 8.98
C ASP A 199 -15.65 -18.10 8.48
N THR A 200 -15.06 -17.47 7.47
CA THR A 200 -15.61 -16.26 6.87
C THR A 200 -15.43 -16.25 5.37
N ILE A 201 -16.14 -15.35 4.70
CA ILE A 201 -16.08 -15.14 3.26
C ILE A 201 -15.87 -13.67 3.00
N VAL A 202 -15.29 -13.37 1.85
CA VAL A 202 -15.05 -12.00 1.42
C VAL A 202 -15.79 -11.80 0.09
N SER A 203 -16.94 -11.12 0.15
CA SER A 203 -17.96 -11.14 -0.92
C SER A 203 -17.74 -10.15 -2.06
N ASN A 204 -16.68 -9.34 -2.01
CA ASN A 204 -16.35 -8.33 -3.03
C ASN A 204 -14.99 -8.70 -3.67
N SER A 205 -14.71 -8.24 -4.88
CA SER A 205 -13.47 -8.57 -5.62
C SER A 205 -13.16 -7.42 -6.59
N PRO A 206 -11.88 -7.10 -6.86
CA PRO A 206 -10.67 -7.82 -6.46
C PRO A 206 -10.10 -7.42 -5.09
N PHE A 207 -9.69 -8.42 -4.31
CA PHE A 207 -8.79 -8.26 -3.17
C PHE A 207 -7.51 -9.03 -3.43
N ASN A 208 -6.37 -8.55 -2.92
CA ASN A 208 -5.11 -9.30 -2.90
C ASN A 208 -5.11 -10.41 -1.82
N LEU A 209 -6.17 -11.23 -1.80
CA LEU A 209 -6.33 -12.39 -0.93
C LEU A 209 -6.43 -13.68 -1.77
N PRO A 210 -5.87 -14.81 -1.32
CA PRO A 210 -5.96 -16.09 -2.04
C PRO A 210 -7.34 -16.74 -1.85
N VAL A 211 -8.37 -16.12 -2.43
CA VAL A 211 -9.76 -16.60 -2.40
C VAL A 211 -10.28 -16.88 -3.81
N ASP A 212 -11.23 -17.81 -3.91
CA ASP A 212 -11.96 -18.11 -5.14
C ASP A 212 -13.02 -17.06 -5.47
N ASP A 213 -13.71 -17.23 -6.61
CA ASP A 213 -14.79 -16.34 -7.06
C ASP A 213 -15.99 -16.27 -6.09
N SER A 214 -16.10 -17.22 -5.14
CA SER A 214 -17.12 -17.22 -4.08
C SER A 214 -16.65 -16.55 -2.79
N GLY A 215 -15.41 -16.05 -2.77
CA GLY A 215 -14.81 -15.39 -1.61
C GLY A 215 -14.33 -16.38 -0.54
N LYS A 216 -14.14 -17.66 -0.90
CA LYS A 216 -13.65 -18.71 0.00
C LYS A 216 -12.16 -18.99 -0.24
N PRO A 217 -11.41 -19.45 0.78
CA PRO A 217 -10.02 -19.85 0.59
C PRO A 217 -9.91 -20.97 -0.45
N GLU A 218 -8.89 -20.91 -1.30
CA GLU A 218 -8.67 -21.86 -2.40
C GLU A 218 -7.55 -22.86 -2.08
N ASP A 219 -7.89 -24.14 -2.00
CA ASP A 219 -6.91 -25.22 -1.87
C ASP A 219 -6.19 -25.50 -3.20
N ARG A 220 -4.91 -25.85 -3.13
CA ARG A 220 -4.09 -26.16 -4.31
C ARG A 220 -3.35 -27.48 -4.14
N HIS A 221 -3.32 -28.26 -5.21
CA HIS A 221 -2.62 -29.53 -5.29
C HIS A 221 -1.78 -29.57 -6.57
N TRP A 222 -0.54 -30.04 -6.49
CA TRP A 222 0.33 -30.16 -7.65
C TRP A 222 1.29 -31.34 -7.55
N ASP A 223 1.76 -31.78 -8.72
CA ASP A 223 2.62 -32.95 -8.82
C ASP A 223 4.04 -32.70 -8.29
N THR A 224 4.72 -33.71 -7.77
CA THR A 224 4.18 -35.00 -7.29
C THR A 224 3.93 -34.87 -5.78
N ASP A 225 2.66 -34.93 -5.37
CA ASP A 225 2.24 -35.08 -3.96
C ASP A 225 2.50 -33.84 -3.07
N LYS A 226 2.19 -32.65 -3.58
CA LYS A 226 2.29 -31.38 -2.85
C LYS A 226 0.92 -30.74 -2.69
N HIS A 227 0.63 -30.31 -1.48
CA HIS A 227 -0.67 -29.78 -1.09
C HIS A 227 -0.49 -28.42 -0.41
N SER A 228 -1.43 -27.52 -0.65
CA SER A 228 -1.59 -26.25 0.04
C SER A 228 -3.05 -26.11 0.42
N LEU A 229 -3.36 -26.29 1.70
CA LEU A 229 -4.72 -26.06 2.19
C LEU A 229 -4.83 -24.64 2.73
N ALA A 230 -5.75 -23.88 2.16
CA ALA A 230 -5.96 -22.48 2.48
C ALA A 230 -7.01 -22.34 3.58
N PHE A 231 -6.91 -21.26 4.35
CA PHE A 231 -7.93 -20.92 5.34
C PHE A 231 -8.19 -19.42 5.39
N LEU A 232 -9.39 -19.08 5.84
CA LEU A 232 -9.85 -17.71 5.99
C LEU A 232 -10.82 -17.64 7.18
N TYR A 233 -10.43 -16.87 8.19
CA TYR A 233 -11.17 -16.73 9.44
C TYR A 233 -11.38 -15.28 9.83
N SER A 234 -12.46 -15.02 10.56
CA SER A 234 -12.57 -13.81 11.37
C SER A 234 -11.64 -13.90 12.58
N LEU A 235 -10.72 -12.94 12.70
CA LEU A 235 -9.75 -12.83 13.77
C LEU A 235 -10.36 -12.08 14.95
N ASN A 236 -11.04 -12.82 15.82
CA ASN A 236 -11.59 -12.30 17.08
C ASN A 236 -10.64 -12.52 18.28
N SER A 237 -9.61 -13.34 18.08
CA SER A 237 -8.55 -13.66 19.05
C SER A 237 -7.24 -12.95 18.69
N GLY A 238 -6.28 -12.91 19.61
CA GLY A 238 -4.97 -12.31 19.34
C GLY A 238 -4.13 -13.16 18.37
N PHE A 239 -3.46 -12.52 17.41
CA PHE A 239 -2.56 -13.20 16.45
C PHE A 239 -1.51 -14.09 17.14
N GLN A 240 -1.04 -13.67 18.31
CA GLN A 240 -0.10 -14.45 19.14
C GLN A 240 -0.61 -15.88 19.43
N SER A 241 -1.89 -16.04 19.78
CA SER A 241 -2.44 -17.36 20.10
C SER A 241 -2.44 -18.28 18.88
N VAL A 242 -2.71 -17.72 17.70
CA VAL A 242 -2.65 -18.44 16.41
C VAL A 242 -1.22 -18.91 16.16
N VAL A 243 -0.24 -18.01 16.32
CA VAL A 243 1.18 -18.31 16.16
C VAL A 243 1.62 -19.43 17.10
N ASP A 244 1.19 -19.41 18.37
CA ASP A 244 1.60 -20.42 19.34
C ASP A 244 1.01 -21.81 19.06
N ILE A 245 -0.23 -21.88 18.56
CA ILE A 245 -0.80 -23.13 18.03
C ILE A 245 -0.01 -23.60 16.81
N SER A 246 0.28 -22.70 15.86
CA SER A 246 1.04 -23.05 14.66
C SER A 246 2.43 -23.62 14.98
N LYS A 247 3.12 -23.07 15.99
CA LYS A 247 4.39 -23.63 16.47
C LYS A 247 4.24 -25.08 16.93
N GLN A 248 3.22 -25.37 17.74
CA GLN A 248 2.97 -26.73 18.23
C GLN A 248 2.74 -27.72 17.09
N PHE A 249 2.01 -27.31 16.04
CA PHE A 249 1.78 -28.17 14.89
C PHE A 249 3.04 -28.36 14.04
N VAL A 250 3.80 -27.30 13.78
CA VAL A 250 5.07 -27.41 13.04
C VAL A 250 6.13 -28.17 13.83
N ASP A 251 6.12 -28.17 15.16
CA ASP A 251 7.06 -28.99 15.94
C ASP A 251 6.73 -30.48 15.85
N ASN A 252 5.43 -30.83 15.84
CA ASN A 252 4.96 -32.22 15.89
C ASN A 252 4.78 -32.86 14.50
N TYR A 253 4.52 -32.09 13.46
CA TYR A 253 4.14 -32.57 12.13
C TYR A 253 4.98 -31.92 11.03
N ASP A 254 5.03 -32.53 9.84
CA ASP A 254 5.76 -31.98 8.69
C ASP A 254 4.88 -31.01 7.89
N LEU A 255 4.61 -29.86 8.50
CA LEU A 255 3.78 -28.79 7.94
C LEU A 255 4.59 -27.51 7.78
N ASN A 256 4.33 -26.75 6.72
CA ASN A 256 4.77 -25.37 6.57
C ASN A 256 3.55 -24.46 6.66
N ILE A 257 3.50 -23.60 7.68
CA ILE A 257 2.34 -22.76 7.95
C ILE A 257 2.70 -21.31 7.63
N TYR A 258 1.91 -20.68 6.77
CA TYR A 258 2.00 -19.25 6.47
C TYR A 258 0.73 -18.58 6.98
N LEU A 259 0.90 -17.57 7.82
CA LEU A 259 -0.18 -16.80 8.44
C LEU A 259 -0.05 -15.33 8.04
N PHE A 260 -1.18 -14.71 7.72
CA PHE A 260 -1.30 -13.29 7.46
C PHE A 260 -2.56 -12.77 8.12
N THR A 261 -2.51 -11.56 8.67
CA THR A 261 -3.70 -10.85 9.12
C THR A 261 -3.97 -9.69 8.19
N THR A 262 -5.24 -9.36 7.98
CA THR A 262 -5.57 -8.13 7.27
C THR A 262 -5.23 -6.87 8.06
N ASN A 263 -4.72 -7.01 9.28
CA ASN A 263 -4.17 -5.93 10.10
C ASN A 263 -2.65 -5.73 9.87
N GLY A 264 -2.00 -6.61 9.10
CA GLY A 264 -0.59 -6.49 8.69
C GLY A 264 0.38 -7.44 9.40
N ASP A 265 -0.09 -8.25 10.35
CA ASP A 265 0.74 -9.26 11.01
C ASP A 265 1.00 -10.44 10.09
N GLN A 266 2.18 -11.06 10.22
CA GLN A 266 2.62 -12.14 9.34
C GLN A 266 3.44 -13.16 10.12
N ALA A 267 3.31 -14.44 9.77
CA ALA A 267 4.19 -15.47 10.27
C ALA A 267 4.46 -16.53 9.21
N SER A 268 5.70 -17.02 9.16
CA SER A 268 6.10 -18.20 8.41
C SER A 268 6.75 -19.19 9.37
N LEU A 269 6.19 -20.40 9.43
CA LEU A 269 6.61 -21.43 10.36
C LEU A 269 6.92 -22.71 9.57
N SER A 270 8.15 -23.20 9.69
CA SER A 270 8.56 -24.48 9.11
C SER A 270 9.70 -25.11 9.91
N LYS A 271 9.79 -26.44 9.89
CA LYS A 271 10.98 -27.13 10.45
C LYS A 271 12.24 -26.80 9.68
N ALA A 272 12.13 -26.66 8.35
CA ALA A 272 13.27 -26.48 7.46
C ALA A 272 13.85 -25.06 7.48
N HIS A 273 13.00 -24.04 7.51
CA HIS A 273 13.40 -22.63 7.41
C HIS A 273 13.25 -21.86 8.73
N GLY A 274 12.78 -22.54 9.79
CA GLY A 274 12.55 -21.94 11.10
C GLY A 274 11.24 -21.15 11.17
N ILE A 275 11.14 -20.31 12.21
CA ILE A 275 9.96 -19.51 12.52
C ILE A 275 10.32 -18.04 12.40
N THR A 276 9.60 -17.32 11.53
CA THR A 276 9.67 -15.85 11.40
C THR A 276 8.30 -15.28 11.72
N VAL A 277 8.25 -14.26 12.57
CA VAL A 277 7.00 -13.58 12.95
C VAL A 277 7.22 -12.08 12.88
N PHE A 278 6.27 -11.39 12.26
CA PHE A 278 6.20 -9.94 12.14
C PHE A 278 4.85 -9.46 12.68
N TYR A 279 4.88 -8.46 13.57
CA TYR A 279 3.68 -7.81 14.07
C TYR A 279 3.59 -6.43 13.46
N ALA A 280 2.41 -6.06 12.98
CA ALA A 280 2.16 -4.71 12.53
C ALA A 280 2.35 -3.72 13.69
N LYS A 281 2.83 -2.51 13.38
CA LYS A 281 3.06 -1.43 14.35
C LYS A 281 1.78 -0.69 14.70
#